data_AF-A0A3R7EF88-F1
#
_entry.id   AF-A0A3R7EF88-F1
#
_cell.length_a   1.000
_cell.length_b   1.000
_cell.length_c   1.000
_cell.angle_alpha   90.00
_cell.angle_beta   90.00
_cell.angle_gamma   90.00
#
_symmetry.space_group_name_H-M   'P 1'
#
loop_
_entity.id
_entity.type
_entity.pdbx_description
1 polymer ?
#
loop_
_entity_poly.entity_id
_entity_poly.type
_entity_poly.pdbx_seq_one_letter_code
_entity_poly.pdbx_strand_id
1 'polypeptide(L)' 'MNAYEFQAAVTPDRKLSIPNALFEKLKHTQTVRVIVLINESADEKRAWVHLTAEQFLAGYSDADAIYDQLE' A
#
# COMPACT_ATOMS: atom_id res chain seq x y z
N MET A 1 -11.87 -9.20 9.17
CA MET A 1 -10.55 -9.55 8.61
C MET A 1 -9.59 -8.52 9.16
N ASN A 2 -8.56 -8.90 9.93
CA ASN A 2 -7.64 -7.95 10.56
C ASN A 2 -6.36 -7.89 9.74
N ALA A 3 -5.96 -6.69 9.31
CA ALA A 3 -4.69 -6.45 8.65
C ALA A 3 -3.67 -5.95 9.69
N TYR A 4 -2.45 -6.48 9.63
CA TYR A 4 -1.33 -6.05 10.46
C TYR A 4 -0.23 -5.55 9.55
N GLU A 5 0.08 -4.26 9.65
CA GLU A 5 1.19 -3.63 8.94
C GLU A 5 2.41 -3.54 9.86
N PHE A 6 3.56 -3.99 9.37
CA PHE A 6 4.83 -3.88 10.06
C PHE A 6 5.96 -3.75 9.05
N GLN A 7 7.00 -3.01 9.41
CA GLN A 7 8.23 -3.00 8.63
C GLN A 7 9.02 -4.27 8.92
N ALA A 8 9.40 -4.98 7.86
CA ALA A 8 10.21 -6.18 7.94
C ALA A 8 11.40 -6.06 6.98
N ALA A 9 12.59 -6.38 7.49
CA ALA A 9 13.74 -6.59 6.65
C ALA A 9 13.67 -7.98 6.01
N VAL A 10 14.10 -8.07 4.75
CA VAL A 10 14.37 -9.35 4.09
C VAL A 10 15.73 -9.82 4.58
N THR A 11 15.79 -11.01 5.18
CA THR A 11 17.04 -11.59 5.65
C THR A 11 17.91 -12.03 4.46
N PRO A 12 19.22 -12.24 4.65
CA PRO A 12 20.12 -12.74 3.59
C PRO A 12 19.63 -14.06 2.95
N ASP A 13 18.90 -14.88 3.72
CA ASP A 13 18.29 -16.13 3.27
C ASP A 13 16.99 -15.94 2.46
N ARG A 14 16.67 -14.71 2.06
CA ARG A 14 15.44 -14.33 1.35
C ARG A 14 14.16 -14.65 2.12
N LYS A 15 14.22 -14.64 3.46
CA LYS A 15 13.05 -14.81 4.33
C LYS A 15 12.59 -13.46 4.86
N LEU A 16 11.28 -13.28 4.98
CA LEU A 16 10.72 -12.11 5.66
C LEU A 16 10.83 -12.31 7.17
N SER A 17 11.45 -11.38 7.89
CA SER A 17 11.49 -11.44 9.35
C SER A 17 10.13 -11.03 9.92
N ILE A 18 9.42 -11.96 10.56
CA ILE A 18 8.15 -11.68 11.23
C ILE A 18 8.43 -11.35 12.71
N PRO A 19 7.96 -10.21 13.23
CA PRO A 19 8.11 -9.86 14.64
C PRO A 19 7.44 -10.88 15.56
N ASN A 20 8.07 -11.15 16.71
CA ASN A 20 7.55 -12.09 17.71
C ASN A 20 6.13 -11.74 18.21
N ALA A 21 5.81 -10.45 18.28
CA ALA A 21 4.48 -9.97 18.65
C ALA A 21 3.36 -10.45 17.70
N LEU A 22 3.71 -10.82 16.45
CA LEU A 22 2.76 -11.35 15.48
C LEU A 22 2.58 -12.87 15.65
N PHE A 23 3.58 -13.61 16.11
CA PHE A 23 3.47 -15.05 16.36
C PHE A 23 2.41 -15.37 17.42
N GLU A 24 2.28 -14.53 18.45
CA GLU A 24 1.20 -14.62 19.45
C GLU A 24 -0.21 -14.51 18.84
N LYS A 25 -0.34 -13.85 17.68
CA LYS A 25 -1.61 -13.63 16.97
C LYS A 25 -1.86 -14.66 15.86
N LEU A 26 -0.80 -15.33 15.40
CA LEU A 26 -0.84 -16.36 14.37
C LEU A 26 -1.06 -17.71 15.05
N LYS A 27 -2.32 -18.17 15.17
CA LYS A 27 -2.60 -19.51 15.71
C LYS A 27 -1.97 -20.57 14.79
N HIS A 28 -1.44 -21.64 15.37
CA HIS A 28 -0.59 -22.66 14.72
C HIS A 28 -1.17 -23.40 13.49
N THR A 29 -2.37 -23.07 13.01
CA THR A 29 -3.08 -23.81 11.96
C THR A 29 -3.98 -22.95 11.09
N GLN A 30 -3.81 -21.62 11.10
CA GLN A 30 -4.61 -20.72 10.27
C GLN A 30 -3.92 -20.38 8.94
N THR A 31 -4.63 -20.53 7.83
CA THR A 31 -4.19 -19.99 6.53
C THR A 31 -4.34 -18.48 6.57
N VAL A 32 -3.26 -17.75 6.28
CA VAL A 32 -3.26 -16.27 6.24
C VAL A 32 -3.02 -15.77 4.83
N ARG A 33 -3.68 -14.67 4.48
CA ARG A 33 -3.38 -13.91 3.27
C ARG A 33 -2.27 -12.92 3.60
N VAL A 34 -1.15 -13.00 2.88
CA VAL A 34 0.00 -12.10 3.06
C VAL A 34 0.02 -11.11 1.91
N ILE A 35 0.19 -9.82 2.22
CA ILE A 35 0.42 -8.76 1.24
C ILE A 35 1.82 -8.21 1.53
N VAL A 36 2.70 -8.24 0.52
CA VAL A 36 4.06 -7.72 0.64
C VAL A 36 4.16 -6.48 -0.23
N LEU A 37 4.48 -5.36 0.39
CA LEU A 37 4.78 -4.10 -0.31
C LEU A 37 6.30 -3.92 -0.27
N ILE A 38 6.91 -3.92 -1.45
CA ILE A 38 8.32 -3.59 -1.61
C ILE A 38 8.37 -2.11 -1.90
N ASN A 39 9.11 -1.35 -1.08
CA ASN A 39 9.42 0.03 -1.43
C ASN A 39 10.36 0.01 -2.61
N GLU A 40 9.76 0.18 -3.78
CA GLU A 40 10.41 0.66 -4.97
C GLU A 40 11.19 1.94 -4.65
N SER A 41 12.32 2.12 -5.33
CA SER A 41 13.29 3.18 -5.02
C SER A 41 12.62 4.56 -4.94
N ALA A 42 13.26 5.53 -4.29
CA ALA A 42 12.72 6.89 -4.16
C ALA A 42 12.38 7.55 -5.53
N ASP A 43 12.90 7.02 -6.64
CA ASP A 43 12.58 7.45 -7.99
C ASP A 43 11.23 6.93 -8.50
N GLU A 44 10.83 5.70 -8.20
CA GLU A 44 9.51 5.16 -8.58
C GLU A 44 8.39 5.79 -7.77
N LYS A 45 8.61 6.07 -6.48
CA LYS A 45 7.63 6.85 -5.69
C LYS A 45 7.41 8.25 -6.27
N ARG A 46 8.47 8.89 -6.80
CA ARG A 46 8.36 10.17 -7.52
C ARG A 46 7.60 10.00 -8.85
N ALA A 47 7.86 8.93 -9.60
CA ALA A 47 7.15 8.62 -10.83
C ALA A 47 5.64 8.36 -10.58
N TRP A 48 5.29 7.63 -9.53
CA TRP A 48 3.89 7.40 -9.13
C TRP A 48 3.19 8.67 -8.66
N VAL A 49 3.86 9.52 -7.88
CA VAL A 49 3.31 10.84 -7.49
C VAL A 49 3.09 11.73 -8.71
N HIS A 50 4.05 11.75 -9.64
CA HIS A 50 3.95 12.51 -10.87
C HIS A 50 2.78 12.02 -11.75
N LEU A 51 2.72 10.71 -12.01
CA LEU A 51 1.64 10.09 -12.79
C LEU A 51 0.27 10.33 -12.14
N THR A 52 0.17 10.23 -10.82
CA THR A 52 -1.08 10.49 -10.10
C THR A 52 -1.47 11.97 -10.23
N ALA A 53 -0.54 12.91 -10.07
CA ALA A 53 -0.83 14.33 -10.23
C ALA A 53 -1.31 14.65 -11.66
N GLU A 54 -0.69 14.05 -12.68
CA GLU A 54 -1.08 14.24 -14.08
C GLU A 54 -2.47 13.65 -14.38
N GLN A 55 -2.73 12.41 -13.95
CA GLN A 55 -3.95 11.70 -14.30
C GLN A 55 -5.15 12.07 -13.40
N PHE A 56 -4.91 12.51 -12.17
CA PHE A 56 -5.97 12.95 -11.25
C PHE A 56 -6.68 14.21 -11.74
N LEU A 57 -5.94 15.13 -12.37
CA LEU A 57 -6.51 16.34 -12.98
C LEU A 57 -7.09 16.08 -14.39
N ALA A 58 -6.57 15.09 -15.12
CA ALA A 58 -7.07 14.74 -16.45
C ALA A 58 -8.43 14.02 -16.43
N GLY A 59 -8.81 13.44 -15.29
CA GLY A 59 -10.09 12.75 -15.10
C GLY A 59 -11.25 13.63 -14.64
N TYR A 60 -10.98 14.88 -14.23
CA TYR A 60 -12.03 15.83 -13.84
C TYR A 60 -12.69 16.38 -15.10
N SER A 61 -13.84 15.83 -15.48
CA SER A 61 -14.62 16.34 -16.59
C SER A 61 -15.46 17.55 -16.13
N ASP A 62 -15.73 18.50 -17.03
CA ASP A 62 -16.64 19.63 -16.72
C ASP A 62 -18.03 19.15 -16.25
N ALA A 63 -18.42 17.92 -16.59
CA ALA A 63 -19.67 17.30 -16.12
C ALA A 63 -19.64 16.91 -14.63
N ASP A 64 -18.46 16.67 -14.06
CA ASP A 64 -18.29 16.36 -12.64
C ASP A 64 -18.24 17.63 -11.76
N ALA A 65 -18.06 18.81 -12.38
CA ALA A 65 -18.07 20.11 -11.71
C ALA A 65 -19.50 20.65 -11.42
N ILE A 66 -20.56 19.92 -11.79
CA ILE A 66 -21.95 20.34 -11.56
C ILE A 66 -22.25 20.53 -10.05
N TYR A 67 -21.57 19.79 -9.17
CA TYR A 67 -21.70 19.98 -7.72
C TYR A 67 -20.92 21.17 -7.17
N ASP A 68 -19.92 21.68 -7.90
CA ASP A 68 -19.13 22.86 -7.49
C ASP A 68 -19.87 24.18 -7.77
N GLN A 69 -20.90 24.15 -8.64
CA GLN A 69 -21.69 25.32 -9.00
C GLN A 69 -22.94 25.53 -8.13
N LEU A 70 -23.14 24.69 -7.12
CA LEU A 70 -24.30 24.74 -6.22
C LEU A 70 -24.01 25.47 -4.89
N GLU A 71 -23.03 26.38 -4.86
CA GLU A 71 -22.83 27.36 -3.77
C GLU A 71 -23.54 28.70 -4.03
#